data_AF-A0A967KZP0-F1
#
_entry.id   AF-A0A967KZP0-F1
#
_cell.length_a   1.000
_cell.length_b   1.000
_cell.length_c   1.000
_cell.angle_alpha   90.00
_cell.angle_beta   90.00
_cell.angle_gamma   90.00
#
_symmetry.space_group_name_H-M   'P 1'
#
loop_
_entity.id
_entity.type
_entity.pdbx_description
1 polymer ?
#
loop_
_entity_poly.entity_id
_entity_poly.type
_entity_poly.pdbx_seq_one_letter_code
_entity_poly.pdbx_strand_id
1 'polypeptide(L)'
;MAKHTLKFYFDYNSPYSYIASLRIEELCARNDAELLWMPVVLGGIFQSNEVEPAHTKVNRRKYLFQDLQDLAAFYGIPYKERTVFLFKPVLSLRATLAVPQGAERAKAVHALYHGAFAADLDLGEAEVVTRLLNEAGLDGAAIVAKTQDAAV
;
A
#
# COMPACT_ATOMS: atom_id res chain seq x y z
N MET A 1 -18.48 -21.13 13.97
CA MET A 1 -17.99 -21.47 12.62
C MET A 1 -16.57 -20.90 12.51
N ALA A 2 -15.68 -21.52 11.74
CA ALA A 2 -14.33 -20.97 11.55
C ALA A 2 -14.44 -19.63 10.80
N LYS A 3 -13.79 -18.59 11.32
CA LYS A 3 -13.73 -17.27 10.69
C LYS A 3 -13.01 -17.39 9.34
N HIS A 4 -13.58 -16.89 8.26
CA HIS A 4 -12.90 -16.91 6.96
C HIS A 4 -11.71 -15.96 7.00
N THR A 5 -10.57 -16.34 6.41
CA THR A 5 -9.39 -15.46 6.34
C THR A 5 -9.24 -14.91 4.93
N LEU A 6 -9.21 -13.58 4.80
CA LEU A 6 -8.90 -12.87 3.56
C LEU A 6 -7.46 -12.35 3.62
N LYS A 7 -6.63 -12.78 2.68
CA LYS A 7 -5.27 -12.25 2.49
C LYS A 7 -5.30 -11.16 1.44
N PHE A 8 -5.01 -9.93 1.83
CA PHE A 8 -4.93 -8.79 0.93
C PHE A 8 -3.46 -8.57 0.51
N TYR A 9 -3.14 -8.95 -0.72
CA TYR A 9 -1.81 -8.77 -1.30
C TYR A 9 -1.69 -7.39 -1.96
N PHE A 10 -0.65 -6.63 -1.63
CA PHE A 10 -0.52 -5.25 -2.11
C PHE A 10 0.93 -4.75 -2.22
N ASP A 11 1.13 -3.71 -3.02
CA ASP A 11 2.36 -2.93 -3.11
C ASP A 11 1.99 -1.44 -3.05
N TYR A 12 2.80 -0.60 -2.40
CA TYR A 12 2.57 0.84 -2.30
C TYR A 12 2.74 1.59 -3.64
N ASN A 13 3.31 0.94 -4.66
CA ASN A 13 3.30 1.45 -6.03
C ASN A 13 1.97 1.19 -6.76
N SER A 14 1.06 0.37 -6.22
CA SER A 14 -0.22 0.05 -6.85
C SER A 14 -1.33 1.04 -6.44
N PRO A 15 -1.79 1.93 -7.35
CA PRO A 15 -2.88 2.85 -7.04
C PRO A 15 -4.24 2.15 -6.87
N TYR A 16 -4.47 1.03 -7.55
CA TYR A 16 -5.67 0.23 -7.34
C TYR A 16 -5.68 -0.45 -5.96
N SER A 17 -4.52 -0.88 -5.47
CA SER A 17 -4.39 -1.41 -4.12
C SER A 17 -4.61 -0.34 -3.05
N TYR A 18 -4.30 0.93 -3.32
CA TYR A 18 -4.67 2.05 -2.45
C TYR A 18 -6.18 2.21 -2.33
N ILE A 19 -6.90 2.26 -3.46
CA ILE A 19 -8.37 2.37 -3.44
C ILE A 19 -8.98 1.17 -2.71
N ALA A 20 -8.47 -0.04 -2.98
CA ALA A 20 -8.94 -1.26 -2.33
C ALA A 20 -8.63 -1.31 -0.83
N SER A 21 -7.47 -0.79 -0.37
CA SER A 21 -7.09 -0.82 1.04
C SER A 21 -8.06 -0.02 1.92
N LEU A 22 -8.63 1.06 1.39
CA LEU A 22 -9.64 1.89 2.08
C LEU A 22 -11.04 1.23 2.14
N ARG A 23 -11.24 0.10 1.46
CA ARG A 23 -12.54 -0.57 1.31
C ARG A 23 -12.56 -1.98 1.87
N ILE A 24 -11.40 -2.64 1.93
CA ILE A 24 -11.30 -4.07 2.24
C ILE A 24 -11.73 -4.40 3.67
N GLU A 25 -11.53 -3.50 4.63
CA GLU A 25 -11.94 -3.70 6.02
C GLU A 25 -13.46 -3.76 6.17
N GLU A 26 -14.20 -2.90 5.47
CA GLU A 26 -15.67 -2.94 5.43
C GLU A 26 -16.18 -4.24 4.78
N LEU A 27 -15.50 -4.73 3.74
CA LEU A 27 -15.83 -6.02 3.15
C LEU A 27 -15.63 -7.16 4.16
N CYS A 28 -14.50 -7.20 4.87
CA CYS A 28 -14.22 -8.22 5.86
C CYS A 28 -15.22 -8.16 7.03
N ALA A 29 -15.57 -6.96 7.51
CA ALA A 29 -16.55 -6.77 8.58
C ALA A 29 -17.94 -7.32 8.21
N ARG A 30 -18.42 -7.03 6.98
CA ARG A 30 -19.73 -7.52 6.50
C ARG A 30 -19.82 -9.04 6.33
N ASN A 31 -18.67 -9.72 6.24
CA ASN A 31 -18.60 -11.17 5.99
C ASN A 31 -18.04 -11.97 7.17
N ASP A 32 -17.83 -11.33 8.33
CA ASP A 32 -17.13 -11.92 9.49
C ASP A 32 -15.82 -12.61 9.07
N ALA A 33 -14.98 -11.89 8.33
CA ALA A 33 -13.69 -12.38 7.86
C ALA A 33 -12.52 -11.70 8.61
N GLU A 34 -11.46 -12.45 8.85
CA GLU A 34 -10.18 -11.93 9.32
C GLU A 34 -9.38 -11.39 8.13
N LEU A 35 -8.89 -10.16 8.24
CA LEU A 35 -8.04 -9.55 7.24
C LEU A 35 -6.57 -9.72 7.59
N LEU A 36 -5.79 -10.27 6.66
CA LEU A 36 -4.33 -10.31 6.73
C LEU A 36 -3.74 -9.39 5.66
N TRP A 37 -2.96 -8.41 6.09
CA TRP A 37 -2.24 -7.50 5.22
C TRP A 37 -0.93 -8.16 4.76
N MET A 38 -0.79 -8.37 3.44
CA MET A 38 0.31 -9.11 2.82
C MET A 38 1.07 -8.21 1.83
N PRO A 39 2.05 -7.41 2.29
CA PRO A 39 2.86 -6.62 1.36
C PRO A 39 3.67 -7.54 0.44
N VAL A 40 3.73 -7.20 -0.84
CA VAL A 40 4.49 -7.91 -1.89
C VAL A 40 5.21 -6.91 -2.78
N VAL A 41 6.25 -7.37 -3.49
CA VAL A 41 6.95 -6.55 -4.48
C VAL A 41 6.32 -6.77 -5.85
N LEU A 42 5.46 -5.84 -6.29
CA LEU A 42 4.71 -5.93 -7.53
C LEU A 42 5.62 -5.99 -8.76
N GLY A 43 6.73 -5.25 -8.75
CA GLY A 43 7.73 -5.30 -9.83
C GLY A 43 8.30 -6.72 -10.03
N GLY A 44 8.54 -7.46 -8.93
CA GLY A 44 9.00 -8.84 -8.99
C GLY A 44 7.95 -9.79 -9.55
N ILE A 45 6.67 -9.56 -9.22
CA ILE A 45 5.54 -10.34 -9.77
C ILE A 45 5.43 -10.13 -11.29
N PHE A 46 5.54 -8.90 -11.76
CA PHE A 46 5.54 -8.61 -13.20
C PHE A 46 6.69 -9.31 -13.92
N GLN A 47 7.90 -9.21 -13.36
CA GLN A 47 9.08 -9.86 -13.92
C GLN A 47 8.94 -11.38 -13.97
N SER A 48 8.50 -12.02 -12.89
CA SER A 48 8.41 -13.49 -12.82
C SER A 48 7.34 -14.08 -13.72
N ASN A 49 6.36 -13.28 -14.15
CA ASN A 49 5.26 -13.71 -15.02
C ASN A 49 5.40 -13.17 -16.45
N GLU A 50 6.51 -12.48 -16.78
CA GLU A 50 6.73 -11.85 -18.09
C GLU A 50 5.59 -10.88 -18.49
N VAL A 51 4.96 -10.25 -17.50
CA VAL A 51 3.86 -9.31 -17.70
C VAL A 51 4.40 -7.89 -17.73
N GLU A 52 4.11 -7.18 -18.81
CA GLU A 52 4.45 -5.76 -18.91
C GLU A 52 3.47 -4.89 -18.10
N PRO A 53 3.95 -3.99 -17.22
CA PRO A 53 3.07 -3.12 -16.45
C PRO A 53 2.23 -2.20 -17.34
N ALA A 54 0.94 -2.03 -17.02
CA ALA A 54 0.01 -1.27 -17.87
C ALA A 54 0.47 0.17 -18.18
N HIS A 55 1.18 0.82 -17.25
CA HIS A 55 1.64 2.20 -17.39
C HIS A 55 2.77 2.38 -18.43
N THR A 56 3.41 1.32 -18.93
CA THR A 56 4.47 1.43 -19.94
C THR A 56 3.92 1.70 -21.34
N LYS A 57 2.66 1.36 -21.62
CA LYS A 57 1.98 1.68 -22.89
C LYS A 57 1.19 2.98 -22.76
N VAL A 58 1.47 3.94 -23.63
CA VAL A 58 0.91 5.32 -23.56
C VAL A 58 -0.63 5.33 -23.49
N ASN A 59 -1.30 4.53 -24.32
CA ASN A 59 -2.76 4.45 -24.34
C ASN A 59 -3.33 3.85 -23.04
N ARG A 60 -2.72 2.78 -22.53
CA ARG A 60 -3.12 2.15 -21.25
C ARG A 60 -2.83 3.07 -20.06
N ARG A 61 -1.70 3.78 -20.08
CA ARG A 61 -1.33 4.74 -19.04
C ARG A 61 -2.36 5.87 -18.93
N LYS A 62 -2.76 6.46 -20.07
CA LYS A 62 -3.79 7.52 -20.09
C LYS A 62 -5.11 7.03 -19.49
N TYR A 63 -5.55 5.84 -19.89
CA TYR A 63 -6.78 5.25 -19.35
C TYR A 63 -6.65 4.96 -17.85
N LEU A 64 -5.54 4.37 -17.41
CA LEU A 64 -5.27 4.05 -16.02
C LEU A 64 -5.40 5.28 -15.11
N PHE A 65 -4.83 6.43 -15.49
CA PHE A 65 -4.95 7.64 -14.67
C PHE A 65 -6.37 8.20 -14.63
N GLN A 66 -7.08 8.20 -15.77
CA GLN A 66 -8.48 8.63 -15.81
C GLN A 66 -9.36 7.74 -14.92
N ASP A 67 -9.22 6.42 -15.06
CA ASP A 67 -9.98 5.43 -14.29
C ASP A 67 -9.74 5.56 -12.79
N LEU A 68 -8.50 5.83 -12.37
CA LEU A 68 -8.17 6.08 -10.95
C LEU A 68 -8.81 7.37 -10.43
N GLN A 69 -8.84 8.43 -11.21
CA GLN A 69 -9.53 9.68 -10.83
C GLN A 69 -11.03 9.43 -10.68
N ASP A 70 -11.64 8.72 -11.64
CA ASP A 70 -13.07 8.40 -11.62
C ASP A 70 -13.44 7.50 -10.44
N LEU A 71 -12.64 6.47 -10.15
CA LEU A 71 -12.84 5.57 -9.00
C LEU A 71 -12.66 6.31 -7.67
N ALA A 72 -11.65 7.16 -7.56
CA ALA A 72 -11.44 7.97 -6.36
C ALA A 72 -12.61 8.92 -6.11
N ALA A 73 -13.11 9.59 -7.16
CA ALA A 73 -14.29 10.43 -7.09
C ALA A 73 -15.55 9.64 -6.71
N PHE A 74 -15.76 8.48 -7.32
CA PHE A 74 -16.90 7.60 -7.04
C PHE A 74 -16.95 7.14 -5.58
N TYR A 75 -15.79 6.82 -4.99
CA TYR A 75 -15.70 6.36 -3.61
C TYR A 75 -15.47 7.48 -2.58
N GLY A 76 -15.29 8.74 -3.01
CA GLY A 76 -14.97 9.85 -2.12
C GLY A 76 -13.59 9.73 -1.46
N ILE A 77 -12.63 9.11 -2.15
CA ILE A 77 -11.27 8.86 -1.64
C ILE A 77 -10.35 10.01 -2.06
N PRO A 78 -9.53 10.57 -1.14
CA PRO A 78 -8.48 11.51 -1.51
C PRO A 78 -7.50 10.86 -2.49
N TYR A 79 -7.30 11.47 -3.65
CA TYR A 79 -6.38 10.95 -4.65
C TYR A 79 -5.64 12.10 -5.34
N LYS A 80 -4.33 11.95 -5.41
CA LYS A 80 -3.42 12.84 -6.11
C LYS A 80 -2.52 11.98 -7.00
N GLU A 81 -2.49 12.31 -8.30
CA GLU A 81 -1.52 11.72 -9.21
C GLU A 81 -0.11 12.08 -8.74
N ARG A 82 0.74 11.07 -8.57
CA ARG A 82 2.09 11.28 -8.02
C ARG A 82 2.98 12.02 -9.00
N THR A 83 3.78 12.95 -8.48
CA THR A 83 4.84 13.64 -9.24
C THR A 83 5.88 12.65 -9.75
N VAL A 84 6.29 11.70 -8.88
CA VAL A 84 7.14 10.57 -9.25
C VAL A 84 6.31 9.31 -9.28
N PHE A 85 6.11 8.75 -10.48
CA PHE A 85 5.17 7.66 -10.66
C PHE A 85 5.58 6.37 -9.92
N LEU A 86 6.86 6.08 -9.73
CA LEU A 86 7.32 4.89 -8.99
C LEU A 86 8.48 5.24 -8.05
N PHE A 87 8.46 4.65 -6.86
CA PHE A 87 9.58 4.66 -5.91
C PHE A 87 10.03 3.23 -5.59
N LYS A 88 11.15 3.09 -4.88
CA LYS A 88 11.64 1.80 -4.37
C LYS A 88 10.81 1.37 -3.15
N PRO A 89 9.88 0.41 -3.27
CA PRO A 89 8.89 0.18 -2.20
C PRO A 89 9.43 -0.70 -1.07
N VAL A 90 10.58 -1.36 -1.26
CA VAL A 90 11.12 -2.39 -0.35
C VAL A 90 11.17 -1.92 1.10
N LEU A 91 11.61 -0.68 1.35
CA LEU A 91 11.65 -0.11 2.70
C LEU A 91 10.26 -0.08 3.35
N SER A 92 9.29 0.57 2.69
CA SER A 92 7.91 0.68 3.19
C SER A 92 7.19 -0.68 3.33
N LEU A 93 7.44 -1.63 2.41
CA LEU A 93 6.90 -2.98 2.48
C LEU A 93 7.45 -3.75 3.68
N ARG A 94 8.77 -3.66 3.93
CA ARG A 94 9.42 -4.28 5.11
C ARG A 94 8.99 -3.61 6.40
N ALA A 95 8.85 -2.28 6.42
CA ALA A 95 8.31 -1.55 7.57
C ALA A 95 6.92 -2.08 7.96
N THR A 96 6.10 -2.43 6.96
CA THR A 96 4.78 -3.04 7.22
C THR A 96 4.88 -4.44 7.82
N LEU A 97 5.86 -5.25 7.38
CA LEU A 97 6.10 -6.59 7.93
C LEU A 97 6.61 -6.53 9.38
N ALA A 98 7.39 -5.51 9.73
CA ALA A 98 7.90 -5.28 11.09
C ALA A 98 6.80 -4.93 12.12
N VAL A 99 5.60 -4.52 11.68
CA VAL A 99 4.43 -4.29 12.53
C VAL A 99 3.59 -5.57 12.57
N PRO A 100 3.21 -6.15 13.73
CA PRO A 100 2.38 -7.36 13.78
C PRO A 100 1.02 -7.21 13.09
N GLN A 101 0.43 -8.31 12.57
CA GLN A 101 -0.93 -8.29 12.02
C GLN A 101 -1.94 -7.71 13.04
N GLY A 102 -2.99 -7.06 12.55
CA GLY A 102 -4.02 -6.42 13.36
C GLY A 102 -4.10 -4.91 13.16
N ALA A 103 -4.65 -4.22 14.15
CA ALA A 103 -5.00 -2.80 14.03
C ALA A 103 -3.79 -1.89 13.79
N GLU A 104 -2.63 -2.19 14.39
CA GLU A 104 -1.41 -1.38 14.18
C GLU A 104 -0.87 -1.51 12.75
N ARG A 105 -0.87 -2.73 12.18
CA ARG A 105 -0.47 -2.92 10.77
C ARG A 105 -1.46 -2.24 9.83
N ALA A 106 -2.75 -2.28 10.12
CA ALA A 106 -3.75 -1.51 9.34
C ALA A 106 -3.44 -0.01 9.38
N LYS A 107 -3.17 0.57 10.57
CA LYS A 107 -2.76 1.98 10.71
C LYS A 107 -1.51 2.30 9.88
N ALA A 108 -0.49 1.45 9.95
CA ALA A 108 0.73 1.62 9.15
C ALA A 108 0.44 1.64 7.65
N VAL A 109 -0.37 0.69 7.17
CA VAL A 109 -0.76 0.59 5.75
C VAL A 109 -1.51 1.83 5.30
N HIS A 110 -2.51 2.27 6.06
CA HIS A 110 -3.31 3.46 5.74
C HIS A 110 -2.46 4.73 5.72
N ALA A 111 -1.58 4.92 6.71
CA ALA A 111 -0.71 6.09 6.79
C ALA A 111 0.28 6.15 5.61
N LEU A 112 0.90 5.02 5.26
CA LEU A 112 1.83 4.93 4.15
C LEU A 112 1.13 5.14 2.81
N TYR A 113 -0.01 4.50 2.58
CA TYR A 113 -0.80 4.72 1.38
C TYR A 113 -1.28 6.16 1.22
N HIS A 114 -1.77 6.77 2.30
CA HIS A 114 -2.13 8.19 2.30
C HIS A 114 -0.93 9.07 1.93
N GLY A 115 0.24 8.79 2.50
CA GLY A 115 1.50 9.45 2.13
C GLY A 115 1.76 9.40 0.63
N ALA A 116 1.65 8.22 0.01
CA ALA A 116 1.90 8.05 -1.41
C ALA A 116 0.83 8.68 -2.32
N PHE A 117 -0.46 8.50 -2.03
CA PHE A 117 -1.54 8.78 -2.99
C PHE A 117 -2.45 9.95 -2.62
N ALA A 118 -2.33 10.51 -1.43
CA ALA A 118 -3.02 11.75 -1.06
C ALA A 118 -2.04 12.91 -0.82
N ALA A 119 -0.84 12.61 -0.28
CA ALA A 119 0.17 13.61 0.03
C ALA A 119 1.33 13.70 -0.98
N ASP A 120 1.41 12.78 -1.96
CA ASP A 120 2.46 12.75 -3.00
C ASP A 120 3.89 12.71 -2.42
N LEU A 121 4.10 11.77 -1.49
CA LEU A 121 5.37 11.54 -0.81
C LEU A 121 6.05 10.26 -1.31
N ASP A 122 7.38 10.27 -1.30
CA ASP A 122 8.21 9.12 -1.66
C ASP A 122 8.41 8.18 -0.45
N LEU A 123 7.87 6.95 -0.53
CA LEU A 123 8.02 5.94 0.53
C LEU A 123 9.29 5.09 0.41
N GLY A 124 10.16 5.41 -0.53
CA GLY A 124 11.54 4.92 -0.58
C GLY A 124 12.46 5.60 0.44
N GLU A 125 12.03 6.74 0.98
CA GLU A 125 12.81 7.54 1.92
C GLU A 125 12.51 7.21 3.39
N ALA A 126 13.55 6.88 4.15
CA ALA A 126 13.42 6.44 5.55
C ALA A 126 12.83 7.52 6.46
N GLU A 127 13.18 8.79 6.22
CA GLU A 127 12.64 9.92 6.97
C GLU A 127 11.14 10.09 6.75
N VAL A 128 10.67 9.90 5.50
CA VAL A 128 9.25 9.98 5.15
C VAL A 128 8.48 8.85 5.80
N VAL A 129 8.96 7.60 5.68
CA VAL A 129 8.33 6.42 6.30
C VAL A 129 8.27 6.58 7.82
N THR A 130 9.37 6.99 8.45
CA THR A 130 9.44 7.24 9.90
C THR A 130 8.40 8.27 10.33
N ARG A 131 8.35 9.42 9.64
CA ARG A 131 7.39 10.49 9.95
C ARG A 131 5.95 10.01 9.85
N LEU A 132 5.57 9.36 8.74
CA LEU A 132 4.20 8.89 8.52
C LEU A 132 3.76 7.87 9.58
N LEU A 133 4.66 6.98 9.99
CA LEU A 133 4.38 6.00 11.05
C LEU A 133 4.25 6.68 12.43
N ASN A 134 5.09 7.68 12.72
CA ASN A 134 4.98 8.46 13.96
C ASN A 134 3.66 9.25 14.02
N GLU A 135 3.25 9.88 12.93
CA GLU A 135 1.97 10.59 12.81
C GLU A 135 0.77 9.64 12.99
N ALA A 136 0.93 8.36 12.63
CA ALA A 136 -0.05 7.31 12.87
C ALA A 136 -0.05 6.75 14.31
N GLY A 137 0.81 7.27 15.20
CA GLY A 137 0.95 6.85 16.58
C GLY A 137 1.74 5.55 16.78
N LEU A 138 2.61 5.20 15.82
CA LEU A 138 3.52 4.05 15.90
C LEU A 138 4.94 4.54 16.18
N ASP A 139 5.82 3.66 16.67
CA ASP A 139 7.26 3.95 16.78
C ASP A 139 7.93 3.75 15.42
N GLY A 140 7.83 4.78 14.57
CA GLY A 140 8.36 4.75 13.20
C GLY A 140 9.87 4.51 13.15
N ALA A 141 10.62 5.05 14.11
CA ALA A 141 12.07 4.88 14.17
C ALA A 141 12.43 3.42 14.47
N ALA A 142 11.77 2.80 15.47
CA ALA A 142 11.99 1.39 15.77
C ALA A 142 11.53 0.47 14.63
N ILE A 143 10.42 0.80 13.96
CA ILE A 143 9.91 0.02 12.82
C ILE A 143 10.88 0.08 11.64
N VAL A 144 11.37 1.27 11.28
CA VAL A 144 12.34 1.45 10.19
C VAL A 144 13.66 0.78 10.52
N ALA A 145 14.13 0.85 11.77
CA ALA A 145 15.34 0.13 12.18
C ALA A 145 15.21 -1.39 11.99
N LYS A 146 14.05 -1.97 12.31
CA LYS A 146 13.76 -3.41 12.13
C LYS A 146 13.79 -3.85 10.68
N THR A 147 13.63 -2.97 9.70
CA THR A 147 13.65 -3.39 8.28
C THR A 147 15.02 -3.89 7.83
N GLN A 148 16.08 -3.65 8.61
CA GLN A 148 17.42 -4.16 8.32
C GLN A 148 17.62 -5.61 8.79
N ASP A 149 16.70 -6.14 9.60
CA ASP A 149 16.72 -7.55 10.03
C ASP A 149 16.31 -8.45 8.87
N ALA A 150 17.07 -9.52 8.62
CA ALA A 150 16.78 -10.51 7.58
C ALA A 150 15.46 -11.28 7.82
N ALA A 151 14.94 -11.29 9.06
CA ALA A 151 13.67 -11.94 9.39
C ALA A 151 12.42 -11.11 9.02
N VAL A 152 12.61 -9.81 8.76
CA VAL A 152 11.60 -8.89 8.20
C VAL A 152 11.72 -8.88 6.68
#